data_AF-A0AAU5N7P7-F1
#
_entry.id   AF-A0AAU5N7P7-F1
#
_cell.length_a   1.000
_cell.length_b   1.000
_cell.length_c   1.000
_cell.angle_alpha   90.00
_cell.angle_beta   90.00
_cell.angle_gamma   90.00
#
_symmetry.space_group_name_H-M   'P 1'
#
loop_
_entity.id
_entity.type
_entity.pdbx_description
1 polymer ?
#
loop_
_entity_poly.entity_id
_entity_poly.type
_entity_poly.pdbx_seq_one_letter_code
_entity_poly.pdbx_strand_id
1 'polypeptide(L)'
;MTWDEAEYVDYLQSERRAYAWVMEHHGGLSPQEASEAALEHYPYEPAETSFRGLVFHDEAWHWAMLSIHGAQYTVDRPELAHPSPGYLALDD
;
A
#
# COMPACT_ATOMS: atom_id res chain seq x y z
N MET A 1 4.32 -20.70 0.88
CA MET A 1 4.04 -20.26 -0.49
C MET A 1 5.35 -19.74 -1.05
N THR A 2 5.77 -20.20 -2.21
CA THR A 2 7.00 -19.72 -2.86
C THR A 2 6.53 -18.89 -4.05
N TRP A 3 6.72 -17.58 -3.99
CA TRP A 3 6.33 -16.69 -5.09
C TRP A 3 7.19 -16.98 -6.33
N ASP A 4 6.58 -17.00 -7.50
CA ASP A 4 7.34 -16.74 -8.73
C ASP A 4 7.85 -15.29 -8.72
N GLU A 5 8.99 -15.03 -9.37
CA GLU A 5 9.57 -13.69 -9.39
C GLU A 5 8.68 -12.68 -10.10
N ALA A 6 8.06 -13.07 -11.23
CA ALA A 6 7.17 -12.18 -11.96
C ALA A 6 5.91 -11.89 -11.14
N GLU A 7 5.31 -12.93 -10.55
CA GLU A 7 4.14 -12.79 -9.68
C GLU A 7 4.42 -11.88 -8.47
N TYR A 8 5.59 -12.04 -7.84
CA TYR A 8 5.99 -11.18 -6.73
C TYR A 8 6.15 -9.72 -7.16
N VAL A 9 6.86 -9.48 -8.27
CA VAL A 9 7.14 -8.12 -8.75
C VAL A 9 5.84 -7.43 -9.17
N ASP A 10 4.95 -8.13 -9.85
CA ASP A 10 3.65 -7.59 -10.26
C ASP A 10 2.80 -7.23 -9.03
N TYR A 11 2.76 -8.11 -8.02
CA TYR A 11 2.04 -7.84 -6.78
C TYR A 11 2.63 -6.66 -6.00
N LEU A 12 3.97 -6.60 -5.88
CA LEU A 12 4.69 -5.50 -5.25
C LEU A 12 4.40 -4.16 -5.93
N GLN A 13 4.34 -4.15 -7.27
CA GLN A 13 4.00 -2.94 -8.03
C GLN A 13 2.57 -2.50 -7.77
N SER A 14 1.60 -3.44 -7.67
CA SER A 14 0.22 -3.09 -7.34
C SER A 14 0.10 -2.46 -5.95
N GLU A 15 0.70 -3.09 -4.93
CA GLU A 15 0.72 -2.58 -3.55
C GLU A 15 1.35 -1.18 -3.47
N ARG A 16 2.48 -0.96 -4.16
CA ARG A 16 3.13 0.35 -4.21
C ARG A 16 2.27 1.41 -4.88
N ARG A 17 1.63 1.07 -6.00
CA ARG A 17 0.73 1.97 -6.73
C ARG A 17 -0.46 2.35 -5.85
N ALA A 18 -1.06 1.37 -5.18
CA ALA A 18 -2.19 1.58 -4.29
C ALA A 18 -1.82 2.46 -3.09
N TYR A 19 -0.70 2.19 -2.44
CA TYR A 19 -0.22 2.99 -1.31
C TYR A 19 0.14 4.43 -1.73
N ALA A 20 0.90 4.59 -2.82
CA ALA A 20 1.24 5.90 -3.35
C ALA A 20 -0.01 6.73 -3.68
N TRP A 21 -1.04 6.09 -4.29
CA TRP A 21 -2.31 6.77 -4.57
C TRP A 21 -2.94 7.31 -3.28
N VAL A 22 -2.96 6.54 -2.19
CA VAL A 22 -3.54 6.99 -0.92
C VAL A 22 -2.71 8.11 -0.31
N MET A 23 -1.38 8.01 -0.35
CA MET A 23 -0.48 9.05 0.16
C MET A 23 -0.65 10.38 -0.60
N GLU A 24 -0.90 10.34 -1.91
CA GLU A 24 -1.21 11.53 -2.71
C GLU A 24 -2.59 12.10 -2.35
N HIS A 25 -3.64 11.28 -2.41
CA HIS A 25 -5.03 11.75 -2.33
C HIS A 25 -5.50 12.06 -0.90
N HIS A 26 -5.00 11.33 0.09
CA HIS A 26 -5.36 11.48 1.49
C HIS A 26 -4.22 12.03 2.35
N GLY A 27 -2.97 11.75 2.00
CA GLY A 27 -1.78 12.24 2.72
C GLY A 27 -1.29 13.61 2.26
N GLY A 28 -1.74 14.09 1.09
CA GLY A 28 -1.33 15.38 0.53
C GLY A 28 0.11 15.41 0.03
N LEU A 29 0.74 14.25 -0.16
CA LEU A 29 2.07 14.15 -0.75
C LEU A 29 2.04 14.45 -2.26
N SER A 30 3.14 14.97 -2.79
CA SER A 30 3.33 15.00 -4.23
C SER A 30 3.49 13.58 -4.81
N PRO A 31 3.28 13.39 -6.12
CA PRO A 31 3.46 12.06 -6.74
C PRO A 31 4.86 11.46 -6.50
N GLN A 32 5.89 12.30 -6.42
CA GLN A 32 7.25 11.84 -6.13
C GLN A 32 7.39 11.36 -4.67
N GLU A 33 6.96 12.16 -3.71
CA GLU A 33 7.02 11.81 -2.28
C GLU A 33 6.17 10.57 -1.98
N ALA A 34 5.00 10.44 -2.62
CA ALA A 34 4.14 9.28 -2.50
C ALA A 34 4.79 8.00 -3.04
N SER A 35 5.50 8.09 -4.17
CA SER A 35 6.28 6.98 -4.74
C SER A 35 7.44 6.58 -3.81
N GLU A 36 8.17 7.55 -3.27
CA GLU A 36 9.26 7.32 -2.31
C GLU A 36 8.73 6.65 -1.03
N ALA A 37 7.60 7.11 -0.49
CA ALA A 37 6.96 6.49 0.67
C ALA A 37 6.51 5.04 0.38
N ALA A 38 5.98 4.76 -0.82
CA ALA A 38 5.62 3.40 -1.22
C ALA A 38 6.82 2.47 -1.36
N LEU A 39 7.97 2.97 -1.85
CA LEU A 39 9.22 2.20 -1.92
C LEU A 39 9.78 1.88 -0.54
N GLU A 40 9.64 2.81 0.41
CA GLU A 40 10.05 2.61 1.80
C GLU A 40 9.14 1.60 2.52
N HIS A 41 7.82 1.71 2.33
CA HIS A 41 6.86 0.84 3.00
C HIS A 41 6.85 -0.58 2.43
N TYR A 42 6.97 -0.71 1.11
CA TYR A 42 7.06 -1.99 0.41
C TYR A 42 8.41 -2.13 -0.28
N PRO A 43 9.48 -2.48 0.45
CA PRO A 43 10.78 -2.72 -0.16
C PRO A 43 10.75 -3.98 -1.04
N TYR A 44 11.64 -4.04 -2.04
CA TYR A 44 11.85 -5.28 -2.77
C TYR A 44 12.59 -6.28 -1.88
N GLU A 45 12.05 -7.48 -1.77
CA GLU A 45 12.66 -8.59 -1.06
C GLU A 45 13.17 -9.61 -2.09
N PRO A 46 14.46 -9.99 -2.06
CA PRO A 46 15.00 -11.06 -2.89
C PRO A 46 14.28 -12.40 -2.66
N ALA A 47 14.30 -13.29 -3.67
CA ALA A 47 13.67 -14.61 -3.61
C ALA A 47 14.11 -15.48 -2.41
N GLU A 48 15.34 -15.30 -1.93
CA GLU A 48 15.91 -16.02 -0.78
C GLU A 48 15.49 -15.44 0.58
N THR A 49 14.74 -14.32 0.59
CA THR A 49 14.28 -13.69 1.82
C THR A 49 13.28 -14.60 2.52
N SER A 50 13.59 -14.95 3.77
CA SER A 50 12.68 -15.73 4.59
C SER A 50 11.38 -14.95 4.77
N PHE A 51 10.25 -15.61 4.50
CA PHE A 51 8.91 -14.99 4.55
C PHE A 51 8.73 -13.83 3.56
N ARG A 52 9.36 -13.87 2.38
CA ARG A 52 9.12 -12.94 1.28
C ARG A 52 7.62 -12.72 1.04
N GLY A 53 7.23 -11.46 0.90
CA GLY A 53 5.86 -11.03 0.66
C GLY A 53 4.96 -11.15 1.89
N LEU A 54 5.52 -11.31 3.10
CA LEU A 54 4.71 -11.40 4.33
C LEU A 54 3.92 -10.12 4.57
N VAL A 55 4.42 -8.97 4.11
CA VAL A 55 3.76 -7.65 4.27
C VAL A 55 2.62 -7.44 3.25
N PHE A 56 2.52 -8.29 2.22
CA PHE A 56 1.44 -8.22 1.25
C PHE A 56 0.15 -8.73 1.87
N HIS A 57 -0.79 -7.81 2.06
CA HIS A 57 -2.02 -8.06 2.81
C HIS A 57 -3.28 -7.61 2.08
N ASP A 58 -3.19 -7.12 0.84
CA ASP A 58 -4.34 -6.51 0.15
C ASP A 58 -4.94 -5.35 0.97
N GLU A 59 -4.07 -4.69 1.75
CA GLU A 59 -4.43 -3.71 2.79
C GLU A 59 -3.63 -2.41 2.63
N ALA A 60 -3.10 -2.11 1.42
CA ALA A 60 -2.39 -0.85 1.16
C ALA A 60 -3.19 0.39 1.60
N TRP A 61 -4.53 0.36 1.44
CA TRP A 61 -5.41 1.39 2.01
C TRP A 61 -5.26 1.51 3.53
N HIS A 62 -5.37 0.39 4.25
CA HIS A 62 -5.31 0.38 5.70
C HIS A 62 -3.95 0.87 6.20
N TRP A 63 -2.85 0.37 5.63
CA TRP A 63 -1.51 0.77 6.01
C TRP A 63 -1.22 2.24 5.73
N ALA A 64 -1.65 2.75 4.58
CA ALA A 64 -1.50 4.17 4.27
C ALA A 64 -2.35 5.05 5.21
N MET A 65 -3.59 4.67 5.50
CA MET A 65 -4.45 5.40 6.45
C MET A 65 -3.88 5.39 7.87
N LEU A 66 -3.31 4.28 8.31
CA LEU A 66 -2.57 4.20 9.57
C LEU A 66 -1.37 5.15 9.58
N SER A 67 -0.63 5.24 8.47
CA SER A 67 0.51 6.17 8.36
C SER A 67 0.08 7.64 8.40
N ILE A 68 -1.06 7.98 7.81
CA ILE A 68 -1.54 9.37 7.70
C ILE A 68 -2.25 9.82 8.99
N HIS A 69 -3.11 8.97 9.55
CA HIS A 69 -4.04 9.33 10.61
C HIS A 69 -3.76 8.62 11.95
N GLY A 70 -2.87 7.63 11.98
CA GLY A 70 -2.55 6.85 13.17
C GLY A 70 -3.56 5.74 13.46
N ALA A 71 -3.30 4.95 14.51
CA ALA A 71 -4.03 3.72 14.82
C ALA A 71 -5.53 3.89 15.12
N GLN A 72 -5.96 5.09 15.51
CA GLN A 72 -7.35 5.37 15.88
C GLN A 72 -8.18 5.94 14.71
N TYR A 73 -7.63 5.98 13.49
CA TYR A 73 -8.29 6.66 12.38
C TYR A 73 -9.69 6.14 12.05
N THR A 74 -9.97 4.86 12.26
CA THR A 74 -11.31 4.29 12.01
C THR A 74 -12.34 4.74 13.03
N VAL A 75 -11.91 5.12 14.24
CA VAL A 75 -12.77 5.68 15.29
C VAL A 75 -12.99 7.17 15.03
N ASP A 76 -11.91 7.89 14.73
CA ASP A 76 -11.94 9.34 14.52
C ASP A 76 -12.58 9.71 13.18
N ARG A 77 -12.42 8.84 12.18
CA ARG A 77 -12.83 9.02 10.77
C ARG A 77 -13.44 7.73 10.21
N PRO A 78 -14.63 7.32 10.71
CA PRO A 78 -15.27 6.09 10.28
C PRO A 78 -15.56 6.04 8.77
N GLU A 79 -15.66 7.20 8.11
CA GLU A 79 -15.81 7.30 6.66
C GLU A 79 -14.60 6.77 5.86
N LEU A 80 -13.41 6.66 6.49
CA LEU A 80 -12.19 6.13 5.88
C LEU A 80 -11.95 4.66 6.23
N ALA A 81 -12.84 4.02 7.00
CA ALA A 81 -12.70 2.61 7.37
C ALA A 81 -12.73 1.67 6.16
N HIS A 82 -13.31 2.12 5.04
CA HIS A 82 -13.34 1.39 3.78
C HIS A 82 -12.71 2.22 2.66
N PRO A 83 -12.08 1.55 1.67
CA PRO A 83 -11.50 2.26 0.53
C PRO A 83 -12.51 3.06 -0.26
N SER A 84 -12.08 4.24 -0.72
CA SER A 84 -12.91 5.07 -1.60
C SER A 84 -13.10 4.42 -2.97
N PRO A 85 -14.17 4.76 -3.72
CA PRO A 85 -14.36 4.24 -5.08
C PRO A 85 -13.20 4.53 -6.04
N GLY A 86 -12.52 5.68 -5.87
CA GLY A 86 -11.35 6.02 -6.68
C GLY A 86 -10.15 5.12 -6.43
N TYR A 87 -10.00 4.64 -5.19
CA TYR A 87 -8.99 3.64 -4.86
C TYR A 87 -9.35 2.27 -5.43
N LEU A 88 -10.61 1.84 -5.30
CA LEU A 88 -11.06 0.53 -5.79
C LEU A 88 -10.94 0.39 -7.31
N ALA A 89 -10.99 1.50 -8.05
CA ALA A 89 -10.79 1.52 -9.50
C ALA A 89 -9.33 1.30 -9.93
N LEU A 90 -8.38 1.16 -9.00
CA LEU A 90 -6.99 0.82 -9.33
C LEU A 90 -6.82 -0.66 -9.71
N ASP A 91 -7.75 -1.52 -9.27
CA ASP A 91 -7.70 -2.98 -9.48
C ASP A 91 -8.52 -3.45 -10.70
N ASP A 92 -9.18 -2.52 -11.42
CA ASP A 92 -9.85 -2.72 -12.71
C ASP A 92 -8.88 -2.59 -13.91
#